data_AF-A0A963LES6-F1
#
_entry.id   AF-A0A963LES6-F1
#
_cell.length_a   1.000
_cell.length_b   1.000
_cell.length_c   1.000
_cell.angle_alpha   90.00
_cell.angle_beta   90.00
_cell.angle_gamma   90.00
#
_symmetry.space_group_name_H-M   'P 1'
#
loop_
_entity.id
_entity.type
_entity.pdbx_description
1 polymer ?
#
loop_
_entity_poly.entity_id
_entity_poly.type
_entity_poly.pdbx_seq_one_letter_code
_entity_poly.pdbx_strand_id
1 'polypeptide(L)' 'EAVVAMEFKASSEDIARICHAHPSLSESMKEAALAVDKRTLNF' A
#
# COMPACT_ATOMS: atom_id res chain seq x y z
N GLU A 1 -4.96 7.14 -0.93
CA GLU A 1 -3.60 7.40 -0.42
C GLU A 1 -2.57 7.76 -1.51
N ALA A 2 -2.71 7.26 -2.75
CA ALA A 2 -1.76 7.48 -3.85
C ALA A 2 -1.24 8.91 -4.02
N VAL A 3 -2.15 9.89 -4.19
CA VAL A 3 -1.79 11.29 -4.43
C VAL A 3 -1.03 11.88 -3.23
N VAL A 4 -1.48 11.57 -2.02
CA VAL A 4 -0.82 12.00 -0.78
C VAL A 4 0.59 11.38 -0.69
N ALA A 5 0.71 10.07 -0.95
CA ALA A 5 2.00 9.39 -0.95
C ALA A 5 2.99 10.00 -1.96
N MET A 6 2.53 10.33 -3.18
CA MET A 6 3.36 10.98 -4.19
C MET A 6 3.81 12.38 -3.78
N GLU A 7 2.91 13.17 -3.18
CA GLU A 7 3.22 14.53 -2.70
C GLU A 7 4.32 14.52 -1.63
N PHE A 8 4.27 13.55 -0.71
CA PHE A 8 5.29 13.36 0.32
C PHE A 8 6.51 12.56 -0.15
N LYS A 9 6.57 12.18 -1.44
CA LYS A 9 7.62 11.31 -2.00
C LYS A 9 7.81 10.02 -1.20
N ALA A 10 6.72 9.46 -0.70
CA ALA A 10 6.71 8.21 0.04
C ALA A 10 7.10 7.04 -0.88
N SER A 11 7.79 6.06 -0.30
CA SER A 11 8.14 4.81 -0.96
C SER A 11 6.95 3.86 -1.03
N SER A 12 7.03 2.82 -1.87
CA SER A 12 6.04 1.73 -1.85
C SER A 12 6.03 0.99 -0.51
N GLU A 13 7.15 0.93 0.19
CA GLU A 13 7.24 0.31 1.51
C GLU A 13 6.43 1.09 2.55
N ASP A 14 6.38 2.42 2.46
CA ASP A 14 5.59 3.26 3.36
C ASP A 14 4.09 2.95 3.21
N ILE A 15 3.58 2.87 1.98
CA ILE A 15 2.18 2.50 1.69
C ILE A 15 1.88 1.09 2.19
N ALA A 16 2.80 0.15 1.97
CA ALA A 16 2.65 -1.24 2.38
C ALA A 16 2.60 -1.45 3.91
N ARG A 17 3.25 -0.55 4.69
CA ARG A 17 3.35 -0.64 6.16
C ARG A 17 2.32 0.20 6.91
N ILE A 18 1.58 1.08 6.23
CA ILE A 18 0.46 1.82 6.84
C ILE A 18 -0.71 0.87 7.13
N CYS A 19 -1.42 1.10 8.23
CA CYS A 19 -2.63 0.36 8.56
C CYS A 19 -3.77 0.74 7.61
N HIS A 20 -4.34 -0.28 6.96
CA HIS A 20 -5.54 -0.16 6.15
C HIS A 20 -6.73 -0.74 6.90
N ALA A 21 -7.87 -0.08 6.83
CA ALA A 21 -9.08 -0.59 7.48
C ALA A 21 -9.50 -1.90 6.82
N HIS A 22 -9.83 -2.90 7.65
CA HIS A 22 -10.27 -4.21 7.21
C HIS A 22 -11.77 -4.40 7.59
N PRO A 23 -12.67 -4.78 6.66
CA PRO A 23 -12.48 -4.95 5.21
C PRO A 23 -12.69 -3.63 4.42
N SER A 24 -11.80 -3.27 3.50
CA SER A 24 -11.95 -2.13 2.60
C SER A 24 -11.20 -2.27 1.27
N LEU A 25 -11.63 -1.52 0.24
CA LEU A 25 -10.94 -1.48 -1.06
C LEU A 25 -9.53 -0.87 -0.98
N SER A 26 -9.21 -0.11 0.07
CA SER A 26 -7.87 0.47 0.25
C SER A 26 -6.81 -0.61 0.49
N GLU A 27 -7.19 -1.79 0.97
CA GLU A 27 -6.29 -2.93 1.12
C GLU A 27 -5.67 -3.37 -0.20
N SER A 28 -6.38 -3.26 -1.33
CA SER A 28 -5.82 -3.58 -2.65
C SER A 28 -4.62 -2.71 -3.00
N MET A 29 -4.60 -1.47 -2.52
CA MET A 29 -3.46 -0.56 -2.74
C MET A 29 -2.27 -0.92 -1.85
N LYS A 30 -2.52 -1.35 -0.60
CA LYS A 30 -1.49 -1.95 0.27
C LYS A 30 -0.87 -3.20 -0.35
N GLU A 31 -1.69 -4.11 -0.86
CA GLU A 31 -1.23 -5.36 -1.49
C GLU A 31 -0.44 -5.10 -2.78
N ALA A 32 -0.87 -4.12 -3.59
CA ALA A 32 -0.10 -3.66 -4.75
C ALA A 32 1.26 -3.05 -4.36
N ALA A 33 1.32 -2.31 -3.26
CA ALA A 33 2.57 -1.76 -2.74
C ALA A 33 3.52 -2.86 -2.21
N LEU A 34 2.98 -3.90 -1.55
CA LEU A 34 3.72 -5.11 -1.15
C LEU A 34 4.23 -5.90 -2.37
N ALA A 35 3.50 -5.90 -3.48
CA ALA A 35 3.87 -6.61 -4.70
C ALA A 35 5.16 -6.06 -5.36
N VAL A 36 5.48 -4.77 -5.14
CA VAL A 36 6.74 -4.15 -5.61
C VAL A 36 7.96 -4.92 -5.10
N ASP A 37 7.87 -5.44 -3.86
CA ASP A 37 8.90 -6.23 -3.20
C ASP A 37 8.53 -7.74 -3.17
N LYS A 38 7.63 -8.18 -4.05
CA LYS A 38 7.18 -9.58 -4.22
C LYS A 38 6.70 -10.26 -2.94
N ARG A 39 6.09 -9.49 -2.03
CA ARG A 39 5.66 -9.93 -0.70
C ARG A 39 4.18 -9.68 -0.41
N THR A 40 3.35 -9.73 -1.45
CA THR A 40 1.89 -9.65 -1.34
C THR A 40 1.37 -10.78 -0.43
N LEU A 41 0.42 -10.47 0.44
CA LEU A 41 -0.12 -11.41 1.43
C LEU A 41 -1.47 -11.98 0.97
N ASN A 42 -2.30 -11.13 0.35
CA ASN A 42 -3.63 -11.51 -0.12
C ASN A 42 -3.78 -11.12 -1.60
N PHE A 43 -3.38 -12.02 -2.50
CA PHE A 43 -3.50 -11.85 -3.96
C PHE A 43 -4.56 -12.78 -4.55
#